data_AF-A0A0F3GUD4-F1
#
_entry.id   AF-A0A0F3GUD4-F1
#
_cell.length_a   1.000
_cell.length_b   1.000
_cell.length_c   1.000
_cell.angle_alpha   90.00
_cell.angle_beta   90.00
_cell.angle_gamma   90.00
#
_symmetry.space_group_name_H-M   'P 1'
#
loop_
_entity.id
_entity.type
_entity.pdbx_description
1 polymer ?
#
loop_
_entity_poly.entity_id
_entity_poly.type
_entity_poly.pdbx_seq_one_letter_code
_entity_poly.pdbx_strand_id
1 'polypeptide(L)'
;MIRDSIYGRLRHTIAARALWLGILLIIAIVFPAVSEANKTLTVANSPSAGGTITGSGINCGATCSKSKNNYADITLTATPAAGYVFVNWSSTSGACSGT
;
A
#
# COMPACT_ATOMS: atom_id res chain seq x y z
N MET A 1 -10.11 -47.63 38.79
CA MET A 1 -10.87 -47.21 37.59
C MET A 1 -10.93 -45.68 37.36
N ILE A 2 -10.08 -44.86 38.01
CA ILE A 2 -10.10 -43.38 37.87
C ILE A 2 -8.91 -42.84 37.04
N ARG A 3 -7.84 -43.62 36.86
CA ARG A 3 -6.64 -43.22 36.08
C ARG A 3 -6.93 -43.09 34.57
N ASP A 4 -7.72 -43.99 33.98
CA ASP A 4 -8.09 -43.93 32.55
C ASP A 4 -8.84 -42.65 32.16
N SER A 5 -9.73 -42.17 33.04
CA SER A 5 -10.61 -41.04 32.73
C SER A 5 -9.90 -39.69 32.71
N ILE A 6 -8.77 -39.56 33.42
CA ILE A 6 -7.94 -38.36 33.44
C ILE A 6 -7.07 -38.30 32.18
N TYR A 7 -6.48 -39.42 31.75
CA TYR A 7 -5.74 -39.51 30.48
C TYR A 7 -6.63 -39.22 29.27
N GLY A 8 -7.90 -39.65 29.27
CA GLY A 8 -8.85 -39.35 28.20
C GLY A 8 -9.24 -37.86 28.08
N ARG A 9 -9.47 -37.16 29.20
CA ARG A 9 -9.77 -35.71 29.19
C ARG A 9 -8.52 -34.85 28.94
N LEU A 10 -7.36 -35.27 29.47
CA LEU A 10 -6.07 -34.63 29.25
C LEU A 10 -5.62 -34.75 27.78
N ARG A 11 -5.89 -35.89 27.12
CA ARG A 11 -5.66 -36.07 25.67
C ARG A 11 -6.59 -35.21 24.80
N HIS A 12 -7.84 -34.99 25.21
CA HIS A 12 -8.76 -34.09 24.49
C HIS A 12 -8.33 -32.62 24.55
N THR A 13 -7.85 -32.13 25.69
CA THR A 13 -7.36 -30.75 25.83
C THR A 13 -5.99 -30.54 25.20
N ILE A 14 -5.09 -31.53 25.27
CA ILE A 14 -3.77 -31.47 24.64
C ILE A 14 -3.87 -31.60 23.11
N ALA A 15 -4.72 -32.48 22.59
CA ALA A 15 -4.94 -32.60 21.15
C ALA A 15 -5.60 -31.34 20.57
N ALA A 16 -6.57 -30.74 21.26
CA ALA A 16 -7.15 -29.47 20.84
C ALA A 16 -6.13 -28.33 20.84
N ARG A 17 -5.22 -28.27 21.82
CA ARG A 17 -4.13 -27.28 21.87
C ARG A 17 -3.04 -27.54 20.82
N ALA A 18 -2.71 -28.80 20.54
CA ALA A 18 -1.77 -29.18 19.48
C ALA A 18 -2.33 -28.89 18.09
N LEU A 19 -3.63 -29.09 17.89
CA LEU A 19 -4.35 -28.70 16.67
C LEU A 19 -4.42 -27.17 16.53
N TRP A 20 -4.72 -26.43 17.60
CA TRP A 20 -4.78 -24.97 17.58
C TRP A 20 -3.40 -24.32 17.35
N LEU A 21 -2.36 -24.83 18.03
CA LEU A 21 -0.97 -24.43 17.79
C LEU A 21 -0.48 -24.83 16.39
N GLY A 22 -0.89 -25.99 15.88
CA GLY A 22 -0.59 -26.42 14.51
C GLY A 22 -1.24 -25.53 13.46
N ILE A 23 -2.49 -25.12 13.65
CA ILE A 23 -3.20 -24.17 12.78
C ILE A 23 -2.51 -22.79 12.81
N LEU A 24 -2.13 -22.29 13.99
CA LEU A 24 -1.38 -21.02 14.11
C LEU A 24 0.02 -21.10 13.49
N LEU A 25 0.72 -22.23 13.65
CA LEU A 25 2.02 -22.46 13.04
C LEU A 25 1.91 -22.50 11.52
N ILE A 26 0.91 -23.21 10.98
CA ILE A 26 0.62 -23.24 9.53
C ILE A 26 0.27 -21.84 9.02
N ILE A 27 -0.54 -21.08 9.75
CA ILE A 27 -0.85 -19.68 9.41
C ILE A 27 0.43 -18.83 9.37
N ALA A 28 1.33 -18.96 10.35
CA ALA A 28 2.60 -18.23 10.36
C ALA A 28 3.59 -18.68 9.26
N ILE A 29 3.50 -19.92 8.78
CA ILE A 29 4.33 -20.46 7.69
C ILE A 29 3.75 -20.08 6.31
N VAL A 30 2.43 -19.95 6.19
CA VAL A 30 1.73 -19.69 4.92
C VAL A 30 1.45 -18.21 4.68
N PHE A 31 1.49 -17.34 5.70
CA PHE A 31 1.46 -15.87 5.50
C PHE A 31 2.75 -15.43 4.81
N PRO A 32 2.74 -15.15 3.50
CA PRO A 32 3.91 -14.58 2.86
C PRO A 32 4.02 -13.14 3.37
N ALA A 33 5.24 -12.62 3.44
CA ALA A 33 5.43 -11.18 3.45
C ALA A 33 4.69 -10.62 2.22
N VAL A 34 3.58 -9.90 2.43
CA VAL A 34 2.99 -9.07 1.38
C VAL A 34 4.07 -8.07 1.00
N SER A 35 4.78 -8.34 -0.09
CA SER A 35 5.73 -7.41 -0.67
C SER A 35 4.91 -6.35 -1.37
N GLU A 36 4.74 -5.22 -0.69
CA GLU A 36 4.01 -4.10 -1.23
C GLU A 36 4.75 -3.59 -2.47
N ALA A 37 4.19 -3.90 -3.64
CA ALA A 37 4.79 -3.51 -4.89
C ALA A 37 4.87 -1.97 -4.93
N ASN A 38 6.07 -1.45 -5.10
CA ASN A 38 6.36 -0.02 -5.17
C ASN A 38 6.33 0.42 -6.63
N LYS A 39 5.64 1.53 -6.91
CA LYS A 39 5.62 2.20 -8.20
C LYS A 39 6.21 3.58 -8.06
N THR A 40 7.04 3.94 -9.02
CA THR A 40 7.57 5.30 -9.14
C THR A 40 6.53 6.16 -9.83
N LEU A 41 6.02 7.16 -9.12
CA LEU A 41 5.23 8.23 -9.71
C LEU A 41 6.18 9.34 -10.15
N THR A 42 6.13 9.71 -11.42
CA THR A 42 6.85 10.87 -11.97
C THR A 42 5.84 11.94 -12.37
N VAL A 43 6.06 13.16 -11.89
CA VAL A 43 5.20 14.31 -12.14
C VAL A 43 6.06 15.42 -12.72
N ALA A 44 5.58 16.05 -13.79
CA ALA A 44 6.27 17.14 -14.45
C ALA A 44 5.29 18.24 -14.90
N ASN A 45 5.73 19.48 -14.79
CA ASN A 45 5.04 20.65 -15.30
C ASN A 45 5.39 20.81 -16.79
N SER A 46 4.38 21.06 -17.62
CA SER A 46 4.57 21.40 -19.03
C SER A 46 3.78 22.68 -19.34
N PRO A 47 4.44 23.83 -19.49
CA PRO A 47 5.89 24.06 -19.43
C PRO A 47 6.46 24.02 -18.00
N SER A 48 7.79 23.86 -17.86
CA SER A 48 8.47 23.74 -16.57
C SER A 48 8.32 24.97 -15.66
N ALA A 49 8.10 26.14 -16.26
CA ALA A 49 7.81 27.40 -15.56
C ALA A 49 6.31 27.60 -15.29
N GLY A 50 5.47 26.63 -15.66
CA GLY A 50 4.01 26.74 -15.64
C GLY A 50 3.38 26.76 -14.25
N GLY A 51 4.14 26.44 -13.20
CA GLY A 51 3.63 26.49 -11.82
C GLY A 51 4.33 25.54 -10.87
N THR A 52 3.59 25.11 -9.85
CA THR A 52 4.03 24.09 -8.89
C THR A 52 2.95 23.02 -8.74
N ILE A 53 3.37 21.78 -8.47
CA ILE A 53 2.46 20.67 -8.19
C ILE A 53 2.74 20.17 -6.78
N THR A 54 1.70 20.11 -5.95
CA THR A 54 1.79 19.68 -4.55
C THR A 54 0.76 18.62 -4.21
N GLY A 55 1.07 17.68 -3.32
CA GLY A 55 0.12 16.67 -2.85
C GLY A 55 0.76 15.34 -2.42
N SER A 56 0.20 14.64 -1.44
CA SER A 56 0.69 13.33 -0.94
C SER A 56 2.21 13.24 -0.68
N GLY A 57 2.83 14.35 -0.26
CA GLY A 57 4.27 14.47 -0.01
C GLY A 57 5.13 14.67 -1.27
N ILE A 58 4.49 15.13 -2.35
CA ILE A 58 5.09 15.64 -3.59
C ILE A 58 5.00 17.18 -3.54
N ASN A 59 6.09 17.86 -3.88
CA ASN A 59 6.16 19.31 -4.05
C ASN A 59 7.19 19.61 -5.14
N CYS A 60 6.70 19.95 -6.33
CA CYS A 60 7.52 19.96 -7.54
C CYS A 60 7.34 21.28 -8.26
N GLY A 61 8.47 21.93 -8.57
CA GLY A 61 8.49 23.09 -9.44
C GLY A 61 8.45 22.67 -10.91
N ALA A 62 9.48 21.95 -11.37
CA ALA A 62 9.57 21.50 -12.76
C ALA A 62 9.24 20.01 -12.91
N THR A 63 10.02 19.13 -12.26
CA THR A 63 9.86 17.67 -12.36
C THR A 63 10.30 17.02 -11.05
N CYS A 64 9.65 15.92 -10.68
CA CYS A 64 10.03 15.11 -9.53
C CYS A 64 9.52 13.68 -9.67
N SER A 65 10.15 12.78 -8.92
CA SER A 65 9.72 11.39 -8.82
C SER A 65 9.64 10.97 -7.36
N LYS A 66 8.66 10.11 -7.04
CA LYS A 66 8.47 9.57 -5.69
C LYS A 66 8.09 8.09 -5.78
N SER A 67 8.79 7.25 -5.01
CA SER A 67 8.37 5.86 -4.83
C SER A 67 7.16 5.84 -3.89
N LYS A 68 6.10 5.16 -4.33
CA LYS A 68 4.87 4.99 -3.56
C LYS A 68 4.38 3.56 -3.70
N ASN A 69 3.66 3.14 -2.68
CA ASN A 69 3.05 1.83 -2.66
C ASN A 69 1.83 1.79 -3.60
N ASN A 70 1.62 0.64 -4.24
CA ASN A 70 0.63 0.47 -5.33
C ASN A 70 -0.84 0.65 -4.96
N TYR A 71 -1.17 0.80 -3.68
CA TYR A 71 -2.55 0.89 -3.19
C TYR A 71 -2.93 2.25 -2.60
N ALA A 72 -2.05 3.24 -2.67
CA ALA A 72 -2.34 4.56 -2.15
C ALA A 72 -2.99 5.43 -3.24
N ASP A 73 -4.21 5.91 -2.99
CA ASP A 73 -4.77 7.02 -3.75
C ASP A 73 -3.92 8.28 -3.55
N ILE A 74 -3.65 9.00 -4.65
CA ILE A 74 -2.81 10.18 -4.66
C ILE A 74 -3.64 11.37 -5.13
N THR A 75 -3.76 12.38 -4.27
CA THR A 75 -4.35 13.66 -4.64
C THR A 75 -3.23 14.65 -4.91
N LEU A 76 -3.22 15.18 -6.14
CA LEU A 76 -2.29 16.23 -6.57
C LEU A 76 -3.08 17.51 -6.85
N THR A 77 -2.48 18.64 -6.49
CA THR A 77 -2.99 19.99 -6.76
C THR A 77 -1.96 20.73 -7.60
N ALA A 78 -2.36 21.17 -8.78
CA ALA A 78 -1.55 22.06 -9.62
C ALA A 78 -1.87 23.51 -9.28
N THR A 79 -0.84 24.29 -8.95
CA THR A 79 -0.94 25.75 -8.76
C THR A 79 -0.21 26.44 -9.92
N PRO A 80 -0.94 26.99 -10.91
CA PRO A 80 -0.34 27.69 -12.03
C PRO A 80 0.44 28.92 -11.58
N ALA A 81 1.54 29.22 -12.28
CA ALA A 81 2.21 30.52 -12.15
C ALA A 81 1.39 31.63 -12.82
N ALA A 82 1.68 32.88 -12.49
CA ALA A 82 1.02 34.03 -13.11
C ALA A 82 1.14 33.99 -14.64
N GLY A 83 0.01 34.14 -15.34
CA GLY A 83 -0.05 34.05 -16.81
C GLY A 83 -0.21 32.63 -17.37
N TYR A 84 -0.23 31.60 -16.52
CA TYR A 84 -0.50 30.21 -16.92
C TYR A 84 -1.85 29.73 -16.39
N VAL A 85 -2.43 28.74 -17.10
CA VAL A 85 -3.68 28.09 -16.71
C VAL A 85 -3.44 26.58 -16.66
N PHE A 86 -3.96 25.93 -15.62
CA PHE A 86 -3.99 24.48 -15.57
C PHE A 86 -5.05 23.97 -16.56
N VAL A 87 -4.64 23.11 -17.50
CA VAL A 87 -5.53 22.62 -18.56
C VAL A 87 -6.03 21.21 -18.25
N ASN A 88 -5.12 20.30 -17.95
CA ASN A 88 -5.44 18.91 -17.63
C ASN A 88 -4.25 18.19 -16.97
N TRP A 89 -4.54 17.03 -16.41
CA TRP A 89 -3.54 16.01 -16.12
C TRP A 89 -3.33 15.12 -17.34
N SER A 90 -2.07 14.89 -17.70
CA SER A 90 -1.69 13.94 -18.74
C SER A 90 -0.81 12.84 -18.13
N SER A 91 -0.95 11.62 -18.65
CA SER A 91 -0.25 10.44 -18.13
C SER A 91 0.15 9.50 -19.27
N THR A 92 1.35 8.96 -19.19
CA THR A 92 1.90 8.03 -20.19
C THR A 92 1.59 6.56 -19.89
N SER A 93 1.20 6.22 -18.66
CA SER A 93 1.10 4.82 -18.20
C SER A 93 -0.02 4.55 -17.17
N GLY A 94 -1.14 5.28 -17.27
CA GLY A 94 -2.31 5.10 -16.41
C GLY A 94 -3.34 6.19 -16.62
N ALA A 95 -4.44 6.16 -15.86
CA ALA A 95 -5.42 7.23 -15.83
C ALA A 95 -5.12 8.17 -14.66
N CYS A 96 -4.76 9.42 -14.95
CA CYS A 96 -4.96 10.51 -14.00
C CYS A 96 -6.39 11.03 -14.22
N SER A 97 -7.23 10.98 -13.19
CA SER A 97 -8.58 11.56 -13.25
C SER A 97 -8.62 12.81 -12.39
N GLY A 98 -9.02 13.93 -12.98
CA GLY A 98 -9.09 15.23 -12.33
C GLY A 98 -8.91 16.39 -13.32
N THR A 99 -9.40 17.57 -12.94
CA THR A 99 -9.24 18.85 -13.62
C THR A 99 -8.89 19.93 -12.62
#